data_AF-X1J3K1-F1
#
_entry.id   AF-X1J3K1-F1
#
_cell.length_a   1.000
_cell.length_b   1.000
_cell.length_c   1.000
_cell.angle_alpha   90.00
_cell.angle_beta   90.00
_cell.angle_gamma   90.00
#
_symmetry.space_group_name_H-M   'P 1'
#
loop_
_entity.id
_entity.type
_entity.pdbx_description
1 polymer ?
#
loop_
_entity_poly.entity_id
_entity_poly.type
_entity_poly.pdbx_seq_one_letter_code
_entity_poly.pdbx_strand_id
1 'polypeptide(L)' 'SGQQVAVLKKGVEKEGRYTVTFDAADLPSGLYFYRLESGEFIATKKMLLIK' A
#
# COMPACT_ATOMS: atom_id res chain seq x y z
N SER A 1 -9.80 4.35 14.91
CA SER A 1 -8.54 4.96 14.44
C SER A 1 -7.84 3.97 13.51
N GLY A 2 -7.24 4.43 12.41
CA GLY A 2 -6.37 3.60 11.58
C GLY A 2 -4.90 3.85 11.93
N GLN A 3 -4.04 2.86 11.77
CA GLN A 3 -2.59 2.99 11.97
C GLN A 3 -1.90 2.77 10.63
N GLN A 4 -1.00 3.68 10.25
CA GLN A 4 -0.08 3.43 9.14
C GLN A 4 0.96 2.42 9.60
N VAL A 5 0.98 1.25 8.97
CA VAL A 5 1.89 0.15 9.34
C VAL A 5 3.12 0.06 8.44
N ALA A 6 3.06 0.61 7.22
CA ALA A 6 4.17 0.59 6.28
C ALA A 6 4.07 1.72 5.24
N VAL A 7 5.22 2.11 4.68
CA VAL A 7 5.32 2.91 3.45
C VAL A 7 6.09 2.07 2.43
N LEU A 8 5.40 1.57 1.41
CA LEU A 8 5.98 0.60 0.46
C LEU A 8 6.88 1.26 -0.58
N LYS A 9 6.55 2.50 -0.95
CA LYS A 9 7.29 3.30 -1.91
C LYS A 9 6.97 4.78 -1.66
N LYS A 10 7.97 5.64 -1.81
CA LYS A 10 7.86 7.10 -1.65
C LYS A 10 8.70 7.80 -2.71
N GLY A 11 8.26 8.97 -3.14
CA GLY A 11 8.96 9.81 -4.11
C GLY A 11 8.16 10.04 -5.37
N VAL A 12 8.73 10.84 -6.27
CA VAL A 12 8.18 11.10 -7.60
C VAL A 12 8.84 10.13 -8.57
N GLU A 13 8.03 9.46 -9.38
CA GLU A 13 8.47 8.57 -10.44
C GLU A 13 8.02 9.14 -11.78
N LYS A 14 8.75 8.82 -12.85
CA LYS A 14 8.35 9.21 -14.22
C LYS A 14 7.10 8.42 -14.65
N GLU A 15 6.46 8.82 -15.73
CA GLU A 15 5.36 8.04 -16.30
C GLU A 15 5.80 6.60 -16.60
N GLY A 16 4.98 5.63 -16.23
CA GLY A 16 5.30 4.22 -16.38
C GLY A 16 4.47 3.29 -15.50
N ARG A 17 4.70 1.99 -15.65
CA ARG A 17 4.10 0.96 -14.81
C ARG A 17 5.11 0.49 -13.77
N TYR A 18 4.72 0.55 -12.50
CA TYR A 18 5.55 0.13 -11.38
C TYR A 18 4.91 -1.03 -10.64
N THR A 19 5.73 -1.97 -10.20
CA THR A 19 5.34 -3.07 -9.32
C THR A 19 6.11 -2.94 -8.04
N VAL A 20 5.40 -3.04 -6.92
CA VAL A 20 5.99 -3.01 -5.58
C VAL A 20 5.61 -4.31 -4.88
N THR A 21 6.62 -5.02 -4.39
CA THR A 21 6.44 -6.20 -3.56
C THR A 21 6.31 -5.76 -2.10
N PHE A 22 5.30 -6.27 -1.40
CA PHE A 22 5.11 -6.03 0.02
C PHE A 22 5.25 -7.34 0.78
N ASP A 23 6.29 -7.45 1.61
CA ASP A 23 6.40 -8.53 2.58
C ASP A 23 5.62 -8.15 3.85
N ALA A 24 4.56 -8.90 4.10
CA ALA A 24 3.63 -8.69 5.21
C ALA A 24 3.75 -9.79 6.27
N ALA A 25 4.85 -10.56 6.31
CA ALA A 25 5.00 -11.70 7.22
C ALA A 25 4.77 -11.33 8.69
N ASP A 26 5.26 -10.16 9.11
CA ASP A 26 5.18 -9.66 10.49
C ASP A 26 3.81 -9.05 10.83
N LEU A 27 2.91 -8.90 9.85
CA LEU A 27 1.56 -8.39 10.09
C LEU A 27 0.59 -9.53 10.47
N PRO A 28 -0.34 -9.30 11.43
CA PRO A 28 -1.42 -10.24 11.71
C PRO A 28 -2.35 -10.43 10.51
N SER A 29 -2.93 -11.62 10.36
CA SER A 29 -4.04 -11.82 9.40
C SER A 29 -5.18 -10.84 9.67
N GLY A 30 -5.78 -10.27 8.63
CA GLY A 30 -6.83 -9.28 8.79
C GLY A 30 -7.06 -8.39 7.58
N LEU A 31 -8.00 -7.45 7.73
CA LEU A 31 -8.33 -6.46 6.71
C LEU A 31 -7.39 -5.25 6.83
N TYR A 32 -6.69 -4.96 5.74
CA TYR A 32 -5.83 -3.79 5.59
C TYR A 32 -6.35 -2.88 4.50
N PHE A 33 -5.99 -1.62 4.59
CA PHE A 33 -6.20 -0.64 3.54
C PHE A 33 -4.85 -0.16 3.02
N TYR A 34 -4.73 -0.04 1.70
CA TYR A 34 -3.59 0.61 1.07
C TYR A 34 -4.06 1.79 0.22
N ARG A 35 -3.20 2.79 0.10
CA ARG A 35 -3.47 4.02 -0.63
C ARG A 35 -2.39 4.21 -1.70
N LEU A 36 -2.83 4.50 -2.92
CA LEU A 36 -1.99 4.87 -4.04
C LEU A 36 -2.17 6.37 -4.27
N GLU A 37 -1.07 7.12 -4.29
CA GLU A 37 -1.04 8.56 -4.47
C GLU A 37 -0.13 8.90 -5.66
N SER A 38 -0.62 9.70 -6.61
CA SER A 38 0.15 10.16 -7.78
C SER A 38 -0.38 11.52 -8.26
N GLY A 39 0.30 12.61 -7.89
CA GLY A 39 -0.22 13.97 -8.10
C GLY A 39 -1.56 14.13 -7.38
N GLU A 40 -2.59 14.59 -8.09
CA GLU A 40 -3.96 14.74 -7.57
C GLU A 40 -4.72 13.40 -7.46
N PHE A 41 -4.18 12.31 -8.02
CA PHE A 41 -4.84 11.01 -7.97
C PHE A 41 -4.61 10.33 -6.62
N ILE A 42 -5.71 9.99 -5.94
CA ILE A 42 -5.70 9.20 -4.71
C ILE A 42 -6.69 8.03 -4.86
N ALA A 43 -6.21 6.81 -4.66
CA ALA A 43 -7.07 5.62 -4.62
C ALA A 43 -6.79 4.79 -3.38
N THR A 44 -7.82 4.53 -2.60
CA THR A 44 -7.77 3.62 -1.45
C THR A 44 -8.43 2.30 -1.81
N LYS A 45 -7.76 1.19 -1.49
CA LYS A 45 -8.25 -0.17 -1.75
C LYS A 45 -8.08 -1.02 -0.49
N LYS A 46 -8.94 -2.03 -0.37
CA LYS A 46 -8.89 -3.01 0.72
C LYS A 46 -8.11 -4.25 0.30
N MET A 47 -7.40 -4.85 1.25
CA MET A 47 -6.63 -6.07 1.09
C MET A 47 -6.91 -6.97 2.28
N LEU A 48 -7.23 -8.24 2.03
CA LEU A 48 -7.34 -9.24 3.09
C LEU A 48 -6.03 -10.01 3.16
N LEU A 49 -5.34 -9.94 4.30
CA LEU A 49 -4.17 -10.76 4.58
C LEU A 49 -4.62 -12.05 5.25
N ILE A 50 -4.30 -13.19 4.62
CA ILE A 50 -4.57 -14.54 5.12
C ILE A 50 -3.22 -15.23 5.27
N LYS A 51 -3.01 -15.89 6.41
CA LYS A 51 -1.86 -16.76 6.68
C LYS A 51 -2.25 -18.22 6.50
#